data_AF-A0AAP8E2I5-F1
#
_entry.id   AF-A0AAP8E2I5-F1
#
_cell.length_a   1.000
_cell.length_b   1.000
_cell.length_c   1.000
_cell.angle_alpha   90.00
_cell.angle_beta   90.00
_cell.angle_gamma   90.00
#
_symmetry.space_group_name_H-M   'P 1'
#
loop_
_entity.id
_entity.type
_entity.pdbx_description
1 polymer ?
#
loop_
_entity_poly.entity_id
_entity_poly.type
_entity_poly.pdbx_seq_one_letter_code
_entity_poly.pdbx_strand_id
1 'polypeptide(L)'
;MNYIFSGKPTIEDHLKMVQRLSNRTTFLFLIGGLIIGEVIFTFFKWSVLLLIIFAVFYVLIVVLNYFVFVPYRIRKKYKENSSINQKRCFSFGDDIEIEFPIYKVVYYDDAVYIISENNQAMIVKREWLESGKSWEEFIHFIDHKVVPKITPKIYRR
;
A
#
# COMPACT_ATOMS: atom_id res chain seq x y z
N MET A 1 1.36 -21.91 -18.54
CA MET A 1 0.04 -21.26 -18.68
C MET A 1 0.28 -19.75 -18.66
N ASN A 2 -0.29 -18.97 -19.60
CA ASN A 2 -0.03 -17.51 -19.66
C ASN A 2 -1.25 -16.70 -19.21
N TYR A 3 -1.06 -15.80 -18.25
CA TYR A 3 -2.03 -14.80 -17.79
C TYR A 3 -1.60 -13.42 -18.26
N ILE A 4 -2.41 -12.80 -19.13
CA ILE A 4 -2.14 -11.47 -19.66
C ILE A 4 -3.03 -10.47 -18.94
N PHE A 5 -2.42 -9.39 -18.47
CA PHE A 5 -3.10 -8.25 -17.88
C PHE A 5 -2.87 -7.02 -18.73
N SER A 6 -3.95 -6.32 -19.09
CA SER A 6 -3.86 -5.09 -19.86
C SER A 6 -4.80 -4.04 -19.32
N GLY A 7 -4.26 -2.91 -18.85
CA GLY A 7 -5.10 -1.89 -18.24
C GLY A 7 -4.36 -0.60 -17.94
N LYS A 8 -5.13 0.43 -17.59
CA LYS A 8 -4.60 1.76 -17.28
C LYS A 8 -4.87 2.06 -15.80
N PRO A 9 -3.84 2.34 -14.99
CA PRO A 9 -4.03 2.74 -13.60
C PRO A 9 -4.84 4.04 -13.57
N THR A 10 -5.80 4.13 -12.65
CA THR A 10 -6.54 5.37 -12.37
C THR A 10 -5.98 6.08 -11.13
N ILE A 11 -6.36 7.34 -10.92
CA ILE A 11 -6.04 8.07 -9.69
C ILE A 11 -6.58 7.33 -8.47
N GLU A 12 -7.78 6.77 -8.58
CA GLU A 12 -8.44 6.04 -7.49
C GLU A 12 -7.68 4.78 -7.13
N ASP A 13 -7.13 4.06 -8.12
CA ASP A 13 -6.28 2.89 -7.87
C ASP A 13 -5.03 3.26 -7.06
N HIS A 14 -4.40 4.39 -7.40
CA HIS A 14 -3.25 4.90 -6.66
C HIS A 14 -3.60 5.31 -5.23
N LEU A 15 -4.74 6.00 -5.04
CA LEU A 15 -5.23 6.37 -3.71
C LEU A 15 -5.52 5.13 -2.87
N LYS A 16 -6.29 4.18 -3.42
CA LYS A 16 -6.62 2.91 -2.78
C LYS A 16 -5.37 2.14 -2.40
N MET A 17 -4.38 2.05 -3.29
CA MET A 17 -3.11 1.37 -3.02
C MET A 17 -2.38 2.01 -1.84
N VAL A 18 -2.19 3.34 -1.85
CA VAL A 18 -1.47 4.03 -0.76
C VAL A 18 -2.20 3.84 0.56
N GLN A 19 -3.52 3.95 0.57
CA GLN A 19 -4.34 3.72 1.76
C GLN A 19 -4.18 2.29 2.28
N ARG A 20 -4.40 1.30 1.42
CA ARG A 20 -4.25 -0.14 1.73
C ARG A 20 -2.87 -0.47 2.30
N LEU A 21 -1.81 0.10 1.73
CA LEU A 21 -0.43 -0.14 2.18
C LEU A 21 -0.04 0.64 3.44
N SER A 22 -0.67 1.80 3.70
CA SER A 22 -0.35 2.67 4.83
C SER A 22 -1.23 2.43 6.07
N ASN A 23 -2.40 1.80 5.93
CA ASN A 23 -3.35 1.59 7.03
C ASN A 23 -2.71 1.04 8.30
N ARG A 24 -1.89 0.00 8.19
CA ARG A 24 -1.21 -0.59 9.35
C ARG A 24 -0.26 0.41 10.00
N THR A 25 0.49 1.16 9.21
CA THR A 25 1.44 2.17 9.70
C THR A 25 0.69 3.31 10.38
N THR A 26 -0.38 3.82 9.76
CA THR A 26 -1.24 4.87 10.33
C THR A 26 -1.84 4.43 11.66
N PHE A 27 -2.32 3.18 11.75
CA PHE A 27 -2.84 2.61 12.99
C PHE A 27 -1.78 2.51 14.09
N LEU A 28 -0.57 2.04 13.76
CA LEU A 28 0.55 1.97 14.70
C LEU A 28 0.99 3.36 15.18
N PHE A 29 1.02 4.35 14.29
CA PHE A 29 1.31 5.74 14.67
C PHE A 29 0.23 6.28 15.60
N LEU A 30 -1.05 6.05 15.28
CA LEU A 30 -2.17 6.53 16.09
C LEU A 30 -2.13 5.96 17.52
N ILE A 31 -2.02 4.64 17.66
CA ILE A 31 -1.93 4.00 18.97
C ILE A 31 -0.65 4.37 19.69
N GLY A 32 0.50 4.31 19.00
CA GLY A 32 1.78 4.65 19.58
C GLY A 32 1.83 6.09 20.09
N GLY A 33 1.29 7.04 19.33
CA GLY A 33 1.20 8.44 19.71
C GLY A 33 0.34 8.67 20.95
N LEU A 34 -0.82 7.99 21.05
CA LEU A 34 -1.70 8.07 22.22
C LEU A 34 -1.04 7.50 23.47
N ILE A 35 -0.41 6.31 23.38
CA ILE A 35 0.31 5.68 24.50
C ILE A 35 1.46 6.57 24.98
N ILE A 36 2.28 7.09 24.06
CA ILE A 36 3.38 8.00 24.41
C ILE A 36 2.84 9.25 25.11
N GLY A 37 1.74 9.82 24.60
CA GLY A 37 1.07 10.96 25.22
C GLY A 37 0.62 10.67 26.65
N GLU A 38 -0.02 9.52 26.88
CA GLU A 38 -0.48 9.10 28.20
C GLU A 38 0.68 8.92 29.20
N VAL A 39 1.76 8.26 28.78
CA VAL A 39 2.96 8.05 29.61
C VAL A 39 3.59 9.39 30.02
N ILE A 40 3.73 10.33 29.08
CA ILE A 40 4.29 11.66 29.35
C ILE A 40 3.40 12.41 30.36
N PHE A 41 2.09 12.47 30.13
CA PHE A 41 1.18 13.20 31.02
C PHE A 41 1.14 12.62 32.43
N THR A 42 1.24 11.29 32.55
CA THR A 42 1.31 10.61 33.85
C THR A 42 2.61 10.96 34.58
N PHE A 43 3.75 10.98 33.87
CA PHE A 43 5.05 11.31 34.44
C PHE A 43 5.11 12.75 34.97
N PHE A 44 4.56 13.71 34.22
CA PHE A 44 4.53 15.12 34.60
C PHE A 44 3.32 15.50 35.47
N LYS A 45 2.44 14.54 35.79
CA LYS A 45 1.21 14.74 36.57
C LYS A 45 0.34 15.89 36.04
N TRP A 46 0.27 16.03 34.72
CA TRP A 46 -0.52 17.05 34.06
C TRP A 46 -2.02 16.73 34.14
N SER A 47 -2.85 17.75 33.91
CA SER A 47 -4.30 17.60 33.96
C SER A 47 -4.81 16.59 32.93
N VAL A 48 -5.67 15.67 33.37
CA VAL A 48 -6.35 14.69 32.52
C VAL A 48 -7.20 15.37 31.45
N LEU A 49 -7.82 16.52 31.77
CA LEU A 49 -8.59 17.30 30.81
C LEU A 49 -7.71 17.74 29.63
N LEU A 50 -6.48 18.18 29.93
CA LEU A 50 -5.52 18.63 28.93
C LEU A 50 -5.09 17.45 28.03
N LEU A 51 -4.88 16.26 28.60
CA LEU A 51 -4.57 15.04 27.85
C LEU A 51 -5.68 14.71 26.84
N ILE A 52 -6.94 14.75 27.29
CA ILE A 52 -8.10 14.46 26.43
C ILE A 52 -8.17 15.46 25.27
N ILE A 53 -8.00 16.75 25.55
CA ILE A 53 -8.01 17.79 24.51
C ILE A 53 -6.91 17.51 23.47
N PHE A 54 -5.68 17.22 23.91
CA PHE A 54 -4.59 16.91 22.98
C PHE A 54 -4.79 15.61 22.21
N ALA A 55 -5.37 14.58 22.84
CA ALA A 55 -5.71 13.33 22.16
C ALA A 55 -6.72 13.57 21.04
N VAL A 56 -7.76 14.37 21.28
CA VAL A 56 -8.75 14.74 20.26
C VAL A 56 -8.07 15.51 19.12
N PHE A 57 -7.23 16.51 19.43
CA PHE A 57 -6.48 17.25 18.41
C PHE A 57 -5.55 16.34 17.59
N TYR A 58 -4.86 15.42 18.25
CA TYR A 58 -3.97 14.48 17.60
C TYR A 58 -4.72 13.57 16.62
N VAL A 59 -5.83 12.98 17.05
CA VAL A 59 -6.69 12.16 16.17
C VAL A 59 -7.19 13.00 15.00
N LEU A 60 -7.61 14.24 15.24
CA LEU A 60 -8.10 15.14 14.19
C LEU A 60 -7.01 15.46 13.15
N ILE A 61 -5.77 15.68 13.58
CA ILE A 61 -4.62 15.87 12.67
C ILE A 61 -4.36 14.61 11.84
N VAL A 62 -4.40 13.42 12.45
CA VAL A 62 -4.20 12.15 11.74
C VAL A 62 -5.31 11.94 10.70
N VAL A 63 -6.56 12.19 11.06
CA VAL A 63 -7.73 12.11 10.16
C VAL A 63 -7.59 13.09 9.00
N LEU A 64 -7.27 14.36 9.27
CA LEU A 64 -7.04 15.37 8.23
C LEU A 64 -5.89 14.96 7.30
N ASN A 65 -4.80 14.44 7.84
CA ASN A 65 -3.67 13.96 7.05
C ASN A 65 -4.10 12.85 6.08
N TYR A 66 -4.83 11.87 6.61
CA TYR A 66 -5.24 10.68 5.89
C TYR A 66 -6.30 10.97 4.80
N PHE A 67 -7.29 11.81 5.08
CA PHE A 67 -8.41 12.07 4.17
C PHE A 67 -8.23 13.30 3.26
N VAL A 68 -7.38 14.26 3.64
CA VAL A 68 -7.22 15.53 2.88
C VAL A 68 -5.83 15.64 2.28
N PHE A 69 -4.79 15.64 3.11
CA PHE A 69 -3.44 15.94 2.66
C PHE A 69 -2.84 14.83 1.78
N VAL A 70 -2.98 13.56 2.17
CA VAL A 70 -2.48 12.42 1.40
C VAL A 70 -3.16 12.35 0.02
N PRO A 71 -4.51 12.41 -0.08
CA PRO A 71 -5.17 12.40 -1.38
C PRO A 71 -4.78 13.57 -2.28
N TYR A 72 -4.65 14.77 -1.70
CA TYR A 72 -4.20 15.95 -2.45
C TYR A 72 -2.80 15.76 -3.05
N ARG A 73 -1.84 15.29 -2.25
CA ARG A 73 -0.46 15.02 -2.72
C ARG A 73 -0.42 13.96 -3.81
N ILE A 74 -1.20 12.89 -3.68
CA ILE A 74 -1.26 11.81 -4.68
C ILE A 74 -1.86 12.32 -5.99
N ARG A 75 -2.96 13.08 -5.93
CA ARG A 75 -3.57 13.71 -7.12
C ARG A 75 -2.57 14.61 -7.85
N LYS A 76 -1.81 15.41 -7.11
CA LYS A 76 -0.75 16.25 -7.67
C LYS A 76 0.32 15.40 -8.38
N LYS A 77 0.86 14.39 -7.69
CA LYS A 77 1.87 13.48 -8.26
C LYS A 77 1.39 12.72 -9.50
N TYR A 78 0.12 12.30 -9.52
CA TYR A 78 -0.47 11.61 -10.67
C TYR A 78 -0.56 12.54 -11.89
N LYS A 79 -0.93 13.81 -11.69
CA LYS A 79 -1.00 14.80 -12.77
C LYS A 79 0.39 15.15 -13.33
N GLU A 80 1.40 15.20 -12.46
CA GLU A 80 2.76 15.59 -12.82
C GLU A 80 3.57 14.46 -13.47
N ASN A 81 3.23 13.19 -13.21
CA ASN A 81 4.01 12.05 -13.69
C ASN A 81 3.25 11.24 -14.76
N SER A 82 3.63 11.45 -16.02
CA SER A 82 3.01 10.79 -17.18
C SER A 82 3.16 9.26 -17.16
N SER A 83 4.26 8.72 -16.60
CA SER A 83 4.49 7.26 -16.52
C SER A 83 3.45 6.52 -15.66
N ILE A 84 2.84 7.22 -14.71
CA ILE A 84 1.82 6.64 -13.83
C ILE A 84 0.51 6.40 -14.60
N ASN A 85 0.22 7.29 -15.55
CA ASN A 85 -1.01 7.29 -16.35
C ASN A 85 -0.86 6.49 -17.66
N GLN A 86 0.22 5.72 -17.84
CA GLN A 86 0.41 4.91 -19.04
C GLN A 86 -0.32 3.58 -18.91
N LYS A 87 -0.83 3.07 -20.04
CA LYS A 87 -1.38 1.72 -20.13
C LYS A 87 -0.25 0.73 -19.84
N ARG A 88 -0.53 -0.24 -18.98
CA ARG A 88 0.41 -1.29 -18.60
C ARG A 88 -0.10 -2.62 -19.15
N CYS A 89 0.83 -3.39 -19.70
CA CYS A 89 0.60 -4.75 -20.14
C CYS A 89 1.59 -5.65 -19.40
N PHE A 90 1.08 -6.70 -18.78
CA PHE A 90 1.88 -7.66 -18.04
C PHE A 90 1.53 -9.06 -18.53
N SER A 91 2.54 -9.92 -18.65
CA SER A 91 2.35 -11.32 -19.00
C SER A 91 2.97 -12.17 -17.90
N PHE A 92 2.18 -13.08 -17.34
CA PHE A 92 2.61 -14.04 -16.35
C PHE A 92 2.57 -15.44 -16.93
N GLY A 93 3.74 -16.00 -17.23
CA GLY A 93 3.92 -17.34 -17.78
C GLY A 93 4.76 -18.23 -16.89
N ASP A 94 4.95 -19.49 -17.30
CA ASP A 94 5.67 -20.48 -16.50
C ASP A 94 7.15 -20.12 -16.27
N ASP A 95 7.73 -19.35 -17.20
CA ASP A 95 9.12 -18.87 -17.23
C ASP A 95 9.24 -17.41 -16.77
N ILE A 96 8.42 -16.98 -15.81
CA ILE A 96 8.51 -15.62 -15.30
C ILE A 96 9.87 -15.40 -14.61
N GLU A 97 10.69 -14.52 -15.17
CA GLU A 97 11.84 -13.92 -14.49
C GLU A 97 11.44 -12.54 -13.99
N ILE A 98 11.24 -12.43 -12.69
CA ILE A 98 10.97 -11.12 -12.07
C ILE A 98 12.32 -10.43 -11.90
N GLU A 99 12.57 -9.43 -12.74
CA GLU A 99 13.84 -8.68 -12.80
C GLU A 99 14.25 -8.04 -11.46
N PHE A 100 13.31 -7.85 -10.54
CA PHE A 100 13.53 -7.19 -9.26
C PHE A 100 13.21 -8.11 -8.06
N PRO A 101 13.99 -8.02 -6.97
CA PRO A 101 13.72 -8.81 -5.78
C PRO A 101 12.38 -8.37 -5.14
N ILE A 102 11.48 -9.34 -5.00
CA ILE A 102 10.18 -9.15 -4.38
C ILE A 102 10.32 -9.29 -2.88
N TYR A 103 9.90 -8.26 -2.17
CA TYR A 103 9.86 -8.27 -0.71
C TYR A 103 8.52 -8.79 -0.19
N LYS A 104 7.40 -8.42 -0.83
CA LYS A 104 6.07 -8.74 -0.32
C LYS A 104 5.04 -8.80 -1.43
N VAL A 105 4.15 -9.78 -1.36
CA VAL A 105 2.91 -9.81 -2.14
C VAL A 105 1.73 -9.56 -1.19
N VAL A 106 0.78 -8.73 -1.61
CA VAL A 106 -0.45 -8.46 -0.84
C VAL A 106 -1.65 -8.72 -1.73
N TYR A 107 -2.56 -9.56 -1.25
CA TYR A 107 -3.75 -9.99 -1.96
C TYR A 107 -4.98 -9.22 -1.45
N TYR A 108 -5.79 -8.74 -2.38
CA TYR A 108 -7.14 -8.21 -2.17
C TYR A 108 -8.06 -8.84 -3.22
N ASP A 109 -9.37 -8.85 -2.96
CA ASP A 109 -10.36 -9.48 -3.84
C ASP A 109 -10.33 -8.91 -5.28
N ASP A 110 -9.99 -7.63 -5.41
CA ASP A 110 -9.96 -6.89 -6.68
C ASP A 110 -8.56 -6.69 -7.27
N ALA A 111 -7.50 -6.92 -6.48
CA ALA A 111 -6.13 -6.63 -6.91
C ALA A 111 -5.05 -7.39 -6.11
N VAL A 112 -3.95 -7.68 -6.79
CA VAL A 112 -2.69 -8.13 -6.17
C VAL A 112 -1.66 -7.01 -6.29
N TYR A 113 -0.98 -6.73 -5.18
CA TYR A 113 0.15 -5.80 -5.14
C TYR A 113 1.43 -6.58 -4.93
N ILE A 114 2.35 -6.50 -5.90
CA ILE A 114 3.68 -7.10 -5.83
C ILE A 114 4.67 -5.98 -5.51
N ILE A 115 5.32 -6.07 -4.36
CA ILE A 115 6.14 -5.00 -3.79
C ILE A 115 7.61 -5.42 -3.81
N SER A 116 8.44 -4.62 -4.47
CA SER A 116 9.89 -4.80 -4.51
C SER A 116 10.58 -4.27 -3.25
N GLU A 117 11.84 -4.65 -3.05
CA GLU A 117 12.66 -4.16 -1.94
C GLU A 117 12.84 -2.64 -1.93
N ASN A 118 12.83 -2.00 -3.11
CA ASN A 118 12.96 -0.55 -3.29
C ASN A 118 11.65 0.21 -3.04
N ASN A 119 10.67 -0.42 -2.37
CA ASN A 119 9.32 0.11 -2.14
C ASN A 119 8.57 0.51 -3.44
N GLN A 120 8.92 -0.12 -4.57
CA GLN A 120 8.12 0.00 -5.78
C GLN A 120 7.03 -1.06 -5.74
N ALA A 121 5.82 -0.71 -6.20
CA ALA A 121 4.69 -1.62 -6.21
C ALA A 121 4.14 -1.75 -7.63
N MET A 122 4.04 -2.99 -8.08
CA MET A 122 3.28 -3.38 -9.25
C MET A 122 1.85 -3.70 -8.83
N ILE A 123 0.88 -3.19 -9.59
CA ILE A 123 -0.55 -3.41 -9.37
C ILE A 123 -1.05 -4.35 -10.46
N VAL A 124 -1.67 -5.45 -10.06
CA VAL A 124 -2.37 -6.37 -10.95
C VAL A 124 -3.84 -6.40 -10.55
N LYS A 125 -4.74 -5.87 -11.39
CA LYS A 125 -6.17 -5.80 -11.09
C LYS A 125 -6.93 -6.94 -11.74
N ARG A 126 -7.95 -7.46 -11.05
CA ARG A 126 -8.85 -8.50 -11.59
C ARG A 126 -9.49 -8.07 -12.92
N GLU A 127 -9.94 -6.82 -12.99
CA GLU A 127 -10.56 -6.24 -14.20
C GLU A 127 -9.61 -6.10 -15.40
N TRP A 128 -8.28 -6.23 -15.20
CA TRP A 128 -7.31 -6.17 -16.29
C TRP A 128 -6.98 -7.54 -16.86
N LEU A 129 -7.43 -8.61 -16.20
CA LEU A 129 -7.20 -9.98 -16.63
C LEU A 129 -7.92 -10.23 -17.96
N GLU A 130 -7.23 -10.86 -18.90
CA GLU A 130 -7.81 -11.30 -20.17
C GLU A 130 -9.07 -12.17 -19.96
N SER A 131 -10.10 -11.90 -20.76
CA SER A 131 -11.38 -12.61 -20.72
C SER A 131 -11.19 -14.12 -20.87
N GLY A 132 -11.88 -14.91 -20.04
CA GLY A 132 -11.83 -16.37 -20.07
C GLY A 132 -10.76 -17.00 -19.17
N LYS A 133 -9.99 -16.21 -18.42
CA LYS A 133 -9.11 -16.69 -17.34
C LYS A 133 -9.79 -16.54 -15.98
N SER A 134 -9.60 -17.52 -15.09
CA SER A 134 -10.04 -17.41 -13.70
C SER A 134 -9.07 -16.55 -12.89
N TRP A 135 -9.64 -15.62 -12.12
CA TRP A 135 -8.88 -14.82 -11.17
C TRP A 135 -8.32 -15.68 -10.04
N GLU A 136 -9.12 -16.63 -9.56
CA GLU A 136 -8.78 -17.53 -8.47
C GLU A 136 -7.60 -18.43 -8.86
N GLU A 137 -7.59 -18.96 -10.09
CA GLU A 137 -6.44 -19.70 -10.64
C GLU A 137 -5.18 -18.83 -10.74
N PHE A 138 -5.32 -17.56 -11.13
CA PHE A 138 -4.19 -16.64 -11.16
C PHE A 138 -3.62 -16.37 -9.75
N ILE A 139 -4.48 -16.23 -8.74
CA ILE A 139 -4.03 -16.05 -7.34
C ILE A 139 -3.23 -17.26 -6.88
N HIS A 140 -3.72 -18.47 -7.15
CA HIS A 140 -2.97 -19.70 -6.89
C HIS A 140 -1.64 -19.72 -7.65
N PHE A 141 -1.62 -19.36 -8.93
CA PHE A 141 -0.39 -19.28 -9.72
C PHE A 141 0.64 -18.34 -9.09
N ILE A 142 0.24 -17.11 -8.70
CA ILE A 142 1.13 -16.13 -8.09
C ILE A 142 1.66 -16.61 -6.75
N ASP A 143 0.82 -17.19 -5.90
CA ASP A 143 1.24 -17.71 -4.59
C ASP A 143 2.35 -18.77 -4.70
N HIS A 144 2.32 -19.60 -5.75
CA HIS A 144 3.34 -20.62 -5.97
C HIS A 144 4.60 -20.11 -6.68
N LYS A 145 4.45 -19.20 -7.65
CA LYS A 145 5.57 -18.76 -8.52
C LYS A 145 6.28 -17.50 -8.01
N VAL A 146 5.58 -16.65 -7.26
CA VAL A 146 6.07 -15.34 -6.83
C VAL A 146 6.41 -15.39 -5.34
N VAL A 147 7.52 -16.06 -5.03
CA VAL A 147 7.97 -16.22 -3.64
C VAL A 147 8.73 -14.97 -3.19
N PRO A 148 8.27 -14.26 -2.14
CA PRO A 148 8.99 -13.13 -1.60
C PRO A 148 10.34 -13.58 -1.04
N LYS A 149 11.42 -12.89 -1.40
CA LYS A 149 12.70 -13.02 -0.72
C LYS A 149 12.60 -12.27 0.60
N ILE A 150 12.79 -12.97 1.72
CA ILE A 150 12.79 -12.36 3.05
C ILE A 150 14.08 -11.57 3.20
N THR A 151 14.07 -10.30 2.78
CA THR A 151 15.23 -9.42 2.94
C THR A 151 15.01 -8.54 4.18
N PRO A 152 15.87 -8.68 5.22
CA PRO A 152 15.73 -7.91 6.46
C PRO A 152 15.71 -6.42 6.18
N LYS A 153 14.87 -5.66 6.90
CA LYS A 153 14.73 -4.20 6.72
C LYS A 153 16.05 -3.42 6.78
N ILE A 154 17.06 -3.95 7.47
CA ILE A 154 18.38 -3.33 7.68
C ILE A 154 19.19 -3.22 6.38
N TYR A 155 18.92 -4.07 5.38
CA TYR A 155 19.69 -4.11 4.13
C TYR A 155 19.05 -3.31 2.97
N ARG A 156 17.96 -2.58 3.22
CA ARG A 156 17.28 -1.78 2.19
C ARG A 156 17.97 -0.42 2.07
N ARG A 157 18.71 -0.22 0.98
CA ARG A 157 19.34 1.05 0.61
C ARG A 157 18.33 2.03 0.01
#